data_AF-A0A075GPG6-F1
#
_entry.id   AF-A0A075GPG6-F1
#
_cell.length_a   1.000
_cell.length_b   1.000
_cell.length_c   1.000
_cell.angle_alpha   90.00
_cell.angle_beta   90.00
_cell.angle_gamma   90.00
#
_symmetry.space_group_name_H-M   'P 1'
#
loop_
_entity.id
_entity.type
_entity.pdbx_description
1 polymer ?
#
loop_
_entity_poly.entity_id
_entity_poly.type
_entity_poly.pdbx_seq_one_letter_code
_entity_poly.pdbx_strand_id
1 'polypeptide(L)'
;MAQDAVLTLYNSGIEISKIQKCFSVGMFGKERRLVPTKWSITATDDIISKSLVSEVLEFDLIDSCRVFSHDHLGNMFSVILFPHRWIFEMQEAWHDGNSIGFGSDSEDAKGIDHPPAIAGAYFAAKLGVAEYLVEKKIQASVLVLREIRPEYAVPVGVWQIREAIRAALKKEPYIAESFDDGTNFASKRMSVSKSEWLSKGRLLKMLKQKSISDFF
;
A
#
# COMPACT_ATOMS: atom_id res chain seq x y z
N MET A 1 14.45 -19.57 3.23
CA MET A 1 13.87 -20.94 3.32
C MET A 1 12.34 -21.02 3.25
N ALA A 2 11.56 -19.98 3.55
CA ALA A 2 10.15 -19.88 3.11
C ALA A 2 9.97 -18.69 2.16
N GLN A 3 10.65 -17.58 2.48
CA GLN A 3 10.80 -16.41 1.63
C GLN A 3 11.29 -16.75 0.21
N ASP A 4 12.43 -17.45 0.08
CA ASP A 4 12.99 -17.79 -1.23
C ASP A 4 12.00 -18.60 -2.11
N ALA A 5 11.22 -19.49 -1.50
CA ALA A 5 10.22 -20.29 -2.21
C ALA A 5 9.03 -19.43 -2.68
N VAL A 6 8.55 -18.52 -1.83
CA VAL A 6 7.51 -17.54 -2.18
C VAL A 6 7.97 -16.67 -3.35
N LEU A 7 9.19 -16.11 -3.26
CA LEU A 7 9.75 -15.26 -4.31
C LEU A 7 9.98 -16.03 -5.62
N THR A 8 10.47 -17.27 -5.54
CA THR A 8 10.68 -18.11 -6.73
C THR A 8 9.37 -18.36 -7.47
N LEU A 9 8.31 -18.73 -6.75
CA LEU A 9 6.99 -18.98 -7.34
C LEU A 9 6.39 -17.70 -7.92
N TYR A 10 6.50 -16.58 -7.20
CA TYR A 10 6.02 -15.28 -7.66
C TYR A 10 6.73 -14.86 -8.96
N ASN A 11 8.06 -14.91 -8.97
CA ASN A 11 8.88 -14.57 -10.14
C ASN A 11 8.65 -15.53 -11.32
N SER A 12 8.18 -16.75 -11.06
CA SER A 12 7.77 -17.71 -12.09
C SER A 12 6.35 -17.46 -12.64
N GLY A 13 5.69 -16.38 -12.22
CA GLY A 13 4.36 -15.98 -12.69
C GLY A 13 3.20 -16.74 -12.03
N ILE A 14 3.44 -17.44 -10.92
CA ILE A 14 2.36 -18.14 -10.19
C ILE A 14 1.47 -17.12 -9.49
N GLU A 15 0.15 -17.27 -9.66
CA GLU A 15 -0.84 -16.41 -9.00
C GLU A 15 -0.65 -16.37 -7.49
N ILE A 16 -0.66 -15.17 -6.92
CA ILE A 16 -0.49 -14.94 -5.47
C ILE A 16 -1.50 -15.77 -4.66
N SER A 17 -2.74 -15.91 -5.12
CA SER A 17 -3.77 -16.72 -4.43
C SER A 17 -3.37 -18.20 -4.29
N LYS A 18 -2.62 -18.75 -5.25
CA LYS A 18 -2.07 -20.11 -5.18
C LYS A 18 -0.89 -20.17 -4.21
N ILE A 19 -0.01 -19.16 -4.23
CA ILE A 19 1.12 -19.05 -3.29
C ILE A 19 0.61 -18.98 -1.85
N GLN A 20 -0.41 -18.15 -1.59
CA GLN A 20 -1.04 -18.00 -0.28
C GLN A 20 -1.65 -19.31 0.22
N LYS A 21 -2.31 -20.10 -0.65
CA LYS A 21 -2.81 -21.43 -0.32
C LYS A 21 -1.67 -22.37 0.08
N CYS A 22 -0.61 -22.44 -0.72
CA CYS A 22 0.59 -23.24 -0.42
C CYS A 22 1.22 -22.86 0.93
N PHE A 23 1.24 -21.57 1.26
CA PHE A 23 1.76 -21.06 2.53
C PHE A 23 0.86 -21.45 3.71
N SER A 24 -0.46 -21.40 3.56
CA SER A 24 -1.42 -21.76 4.62
C SER A 24 -1.38 -23.24 5.00
N VAL A 25 -1.13 -24.13 4.03
CA VAL A 25 -1.00 -25.58 4.28
C VAL A 25 0.40 -25.98 4.74
N GLY A 26 1.31 -25.02 4.98
CA GLY A 26 2.65 -25.29 5.48
C GLY A 26 3.59 -25.94 4.47
N MET A 27 3.39 -25.73 3.16
CA MET A 27 4.28 -26.29 2.12
C MET A 27 5.63 -25.56 2.00
N PHE A 28 5.82 -24.43 2.69
CA PHE A 28 7.07 -23.67 2.68
C PHE A 28 7.82 -23.79 4.02
N GLY A 29 9.16 -23.91 3.96
CA GLY A 29 10.04 -23.98 5.13
C GLY A 29 10.46 -25.39 5.56
N LYS A 30 11.49 -25.47 6.42
CA LYS A 30 12.00 -26.72 7.00
C LYS A 30 11.09 -27.27 8.11
N GLU A 31 10.40 -26.41 8.85
CA GLU A 31 9.36 -26.80 9.81
C GLU A 31 7.98 -26.48 9.23
N ARG A 32 7.34 -27.51 8.67
CA ARG A 32 6.01 -27.40 8.08
C ARG A 32 4.98 -27.24 9.19
N ARG A 33 4.37 -26.06 9.30
CA ARG A 33 3.27 -25.78 10.23
C ARG A 33 2.09 -25.21 9.47
N LEU A 34 0.88 -25.60 9.86
CA LEU A 34 -0.34 -24.95 9.37
C LEU A 34 -0.36 -23.51 9.88
N VAL A 35 -0.56 -22.57 8.96
CA VAL A 35 -0.66 -21.14 9.27
C VAL A 35 -2.08 -20.70 8.93
N PRO A 36 -2.80 -19.99 9.83
CA PRO A 36 -4.11 -19.45 9.52
C PRO A 36 -4.08 -18.65 8.21
N THR A 37 -5.04 -18.88 7.32
CA THR A 37 -5.04 -18.32 5.95
C THR A 37 -4.86 -16.80 5.92
N LYS A 38 -5.42 -16.08 6.90
CA LYS A 38 -5.24 -14.62 7.03
C LYS A 38 -3.77 -14.24 7.21
N TRP A 39 -3.01 -14.97 8.03
CA TRP A 39 -1.59 -14.72 8.25
C TRP A 39 -0.74 -15.14 7.06
N SER A 40 -1.14 -16.19 6.34
CA SER A 40 -0.47 -16.60 5.09
C SER A 40 -0.60 -15.55 3.99
N ILE A 41 -1.77 -14.91 3.88
CA ILE A 41 -2.01 -13.80 2.95
C ILE A 41 -1.07 -12.63 3.28
N THR A 42 -1.15 -12.14 4.51
CA THR A 42 -0.33 -11.01 4.97
C THR A 42 1.17 -11.29 4.85
N ALA A 43 1.63 -12.49 5.24
CA ALA A 43 3.04 -12.86 5.16
C ALA A 43 3.54 -12.97 3.71
N THR A 44 2.71 -13.50 2.81
CA THR A 44 3.06 -13.56 1.37
C THR A 44 3.19 -12.15 0.81
N ASP A 45 2.23 -11.28 1.11
CA ASP A 45 2.22 -9.91 0.61
C ASP A 45 3.42 -9.10 1.17
N ASP A 46 3.76 -9.26 2.45
CA ASP A 46 4.94 -8.65 3.08
C ASP A 46 6.25 -9.13 2.42
N ILE A 47 6.42 -10.45 2.25
CA ILE A 47 7.63 -11.02 1.63
C ILE A 47 7.84 -10.47 0.21
N ILE A 48 6.80 -10.50 -0.62
CA ILE A 48 6.90 -10.07 -2.02
C ILE A 48 7.13 -8.55 -2.06
N SER A 49 6.33 -7.77 -1.33
CA SER A 49 6.44 -6.32 -1.34
C SER A 49 7.81 -5.82 -0.84
N LYS A 50 8.43 -6.48 0.16
CA LYS A 50 9.81 -6.17 0.58
C LYS A 50 10.83 -6.39 -0.53
N SER A 51 10.72 -7.50 -1.27
CA SER A 51 11.61 -7.76 -2.41
C SER A 51 11.48 -6.67 -3.47
N LEU A 52 10.25 -6.35 -3.86
CA LEU A 52 9.98 -5.33 -4.88
C LEU A 52 10.44 -3.94 -4.43
N VAL A 53 10.24 -3.57 -3.17
CA VAL A 53 10.70 -2.28 -2.64
C VAL A 53 12.22 -2.16 -2.69
N SER A 54 12.97 -3.24 -2.41
CA SER A 54 14.42 -3.22 -2.58
C SER A 54 14.84 -2.92 -4.03
N GLU A 55 14.09 -3.40 -5.02
CA GLU A 55 14.32 -3.05 -6.43
C GLU A 55 13.93 -1.59 -6.71
N VAL A 56 12.80 -1.12 -6.18
CA VAL A 56 12.31 0.26 -6.34
C VAL A 56 13.32 1.29 -5.84
N LEU A 57 14.05 0.98 -4.76
CA LEU A 57 15.07 1.87 -4.19
C LEU A 57 16.22 2.17 -5.16
N GLU A 58 16.45 1.34 -6.17
CA GLU A 58 17.50 1.47 -7.18
C GLU A 58 17.05 2.26 -8.42
N PHE A 59 15.78 2.63 -8.53
CA PHE A 59 15.25 3.39 -9.67
C PHE A 59 15.29 4.90 -9.45
N ASP A 60 15.25 5.63 -10.56
CA ASP A 60 15.14 7.09 -10.57
C ASP A 60 13.79 7.56 -10.03
N LEU A 61 13.78 8.75 -9.43
CA LEU A 61 12.56 9.35 -8.90
C LEU A 61 11.56 9.66 -10.02
N ILE A 62 10.28 9.50 -9.73
CA ILE A 62 9.19 9.96 -10.59
C ILE A 62 9.32 11.48 -10.82
N ASP A 63 9.02 11.92 -12.04
CA ASP A 63 9.18 13.31 -12.49
C ASP A 63 8.07 14.27 -12.01
N SER A 64 6.95 13.73 -11.55
CA SER A 64 5.72 14.48 -11.29
C SER A 64 4.90 13.82 -10.19
N CYS A 65 4.04 14.61 -9.52
CA CYS A 65 3.05 14.07 -8.61
C CYS A 65 1.87 13.48 -9.41
N ARG A 66 1.48 12.25 -9.08
CA ARG A 66 0.42 11.53 -9.81
C ARG A 66 -0.61 10.99 -8.83
N VAL A 67 -1.89 11.29 -9.07
CA VAL A 67 -3.02 10.80 -8.27
C VAL A 67 -3.86 9.85 -9.09
N PHE A 68 -4.04 8.63 -8.58
CA PHE A 68 -4.90 7.61 -9.16
C PHE A 68 -6.10 7.38 -8.24
N SER A 69 -7.26 7.04 -8.81
CA SER A 69 -8.45 6.79 -8.02
C SER A 69 -9.28 5.61 -8.54
N HIS A 70 -9.84 4.85 -7.60
CA HIS A 70 -10.68 3.70 -7.92
C HIS A 70 -11.71 3.45 -6.82
N ASP A 71 -12.90 3.00 -7.22
CA ASP A 71 -13.95 2.60 -6.27
C ASP A 71 -14.19 1.11 -6.44
N HIS A 72 -14.23 0.39 -5.33
CA HIS A 72 -14.45 -1.04 -5.36
C HIS A 72 -15.23 -1.48 -4.13
N LEU A 73 -16.40 -2.11 -4.35
CA LEU A 73 -17.22 -2.70 -3.29
C LEU A 73 -17.43 -1.73 -2.10
N GLY A 74 -17.94 -0.53 -2.33
CA GLY A 74 -18.17 0.46 -1.25
C GLY A 74 -16.90 1.11 -0.67
N ASN A 75 -15.71 0.74 -1.14
CA ASN A 75 -14.45 1.37 -0.77
C ASN A 75 -14.04 2.40 -1.81
N MET A 76 -13.56 3.55 -1.36
CA MET A 76 -12.96 4.58 -2.22
C MET A 76 -11.46 4.60 -1.99
N PHE A 77 -10.69 4.43 -3.05
CA PHE A 77 -9.24 4.46 -3.02
C PHE A 77 -8.71 5.68 -3.77
N SER A 78 -7.69 6.31 -3.18
CA SER A 78 -6.82 7.27 -3.84
C SER A 78 -5.37 6.88 -3.58
N VAL A 79 -4.58 6.69 -4.65
CA VAL A 79 -3.14 6.41 -4.57
C VAL A 79 -2.41 7.63 -5.09
N ILE A 80 -1.53 8.20 -4.27
CA ILE A 80 -0.81 9.41 -4.60
C ILE A 80 0.68 9.11 -4.60
N LEU A 81 1.34 9.37 -5.71
CA LEU A 81 2.78 9.24 -5.89
C LEU A 81 3.43 10.62 -5.88
N PHE A 82 4.56 10.77 -5.19
CA PHE A 82 5.32 12.01 -5.09
C PHE A 82 6.80 11.81 -5.47
N PRO A 83 7.44 12.80 -6.13
CA PRO A 83 8.89 12.83 -6.40
C PRO A 83 9.73 12.86 -5.11
N HIS A 84 9.94 11.71 -4.49
CA HIS A 84 10.74 11.57 -3.28
C HIS A 84 11.17 10.11 -3.10
N ARG A 85 12.26 9.88 -2.35
CA ARG A 85 12.73 8.55 -1.98
C ARG A 85 11.64 7.76 -1.26
N TRP A 86 11.59 6.43 -1.45
CA TRP A 86 10.57 5.55 -0.89
C TRP A 86 10.20 5.87 0.57
N ILE A 87 8.94 6.29 0.71
CA ILE A 87 8.17 6.33 1.94
C ILE A 87 6.79 5.81 1.54
N PHE A 88 6.25 4.85 2.28
CA PHE A 88 4.93 4.34 2.00
C PHE A 88 4.06 4.54 3.22
N GLU A 89 2.89 5.15 3.03
CA GLU A 89 1.86 5.25 4.06
C GLU A 89 0.52 4.80 3.47
N MET A 90 -0.20 3.97 4.22
CA MET A 90 -1.60 3.69 3.98
C MET A 90 -2.42 4.21 5.15
N GLN A 91 -3.52 4.89 4.84
CA GLN A 91 -4.50 5.34 5.81
C GLN A 91 -5.89 4.79 5.44
N GLU A 92 -6.62 4.33 6.44
CA GLU A 92 -8.00 3.88 6.33
C GLU A 92 -8.90 4.72 7.22
N ALA A 93 -10.07 5.06 6.69
CA ALA A 93 -11.15 5.65 7.45
C ALA A 93 -12.40 4.80 7.26
N TRP A 94 -13.13 4.53 8.33
CA TRP A 94 -14.42 3.83 8.27
C TRP A 94 -15.47 4.58 9.06
N HIS A 95 -16.68 4.59 8.53
CA HIS A 95 -17.82 5.17 9.21
C HIS A 95 -18.30 4.24 10.32
N ASP A 96 -18.35 4.75 11.55
CA ASP A 96 -18.85 4.07 12.75
C ASP A 96 -19.99 4.90 13.35
N GLY A 97 -21.19 4.70 12.79
CA GLY A 97 -22.37 5.48 13.12
C GLY A 97 -22.19 6.96 12.76
N ASN A 98 -22.12 7.83 13.78
CA ASN A 98 -21.92 9.28 13.63
C ASN A 98 -20.44 9.70 13.75
N SER A 99 -19.52 8.74 13.86
CA SER A 99 -18.09 9.00 14.02
C SER A 99 -17.28 8.33 12.91
N ILE A 100 -16.05 8.79 12.71
CA ILE A 100 -15.12 8.23 11.72
C ILE A 100 -13.95 7.61 12.48
N GLY A 101 -13.80 6.29 12.35
CA GLY A 101 -12.63 5.57 12.83
C GLY A 101 -11.47 5.71 11.84
N PHE A 102 -10.24 5.72 12.35
CA PHE A 102 -9.03 5.86 11.55
C PHE A 102 -7.98 4.81 11.92
N GLY A 103 -7.26 4.32 10.92
CA GLY A 103 -6.10 3.46 11.08
C GLY A 103 -5.04 3.82 10.03
N SER A 104 -3.76 3.75 10.40
CA SER A 104 -2.68 4.07 9.47
C SER A 104 -1.42 3.31 9.82
N ASP A 105 -0.71 2.85 8.79
CA ASP A 105 0.61 2.23 8.90
C ASP A 105 1.56 2.89 7.90
N SER A 106 2.82 3.05 8.28
CA SER A 106 3.82 3.74 7.47
C SER A 106 5.20 3.10 7.57
N GLU A 107 5.98 3.18 6.50
CA GLU A 107 7.38 2.77 6.48
C GLU A 107 8.25 3.71 5.66
N ASP A 108 9.56 3.62 5.86
CA ASP A 108 10.56 4.17 4.96
C ASP A 108 11.40 3.06 4.30
N ALA A 109 12.52 3.43 3.66
CA ALA A 109 13.45 2.50 3.03
C ALA A 109 14.01 1.39 3.97
N LYS A 110 13.91 1.53 5.29
CA LYS A 110 14.31 0.49 6.27
C LYS A 110 13.18 -0.51 6.55
N GLY A 111 11.98 -0.25 6.02
CA GLY A 111 10.76 -1.01 6.31
C GLY A 111 9.99 -0.46 7.51
N ILE A 112 8.89 -1.13 7.84
CA ILE A 112 8.01 -0.75 8.95
C ILE A 112 8.73 -0.91 10.31
N ASP A 113 8.65 0.11 11.16
CA ASP A 113 9.36 0.16 12.45
C ASP A 113 8.42 0.03 13.66
N HIS A 114 7.12 -0.18 13.42
CA HIS A 114 6.09 -0.29 14.44
C HIS A 114 5.19 -1.50 14.20
N PRO A 115 4.49 -1.99 15.24
CA PRO A 115 3.44 -2.98 15.05
C PRO A 115 2.33 -2.44 14.13
N PRO A 116 2.00 -3.12 13.02
CA PRO A 116 1.02 -2.63 12.07
C PRO A 116 -0.42 -2.73 12.60
N ALA A 117 -1.13 -1.61 12.60
CA ALA A 117 -2.53 -1.49 13.03
C ALA A 117 -3.52 -2.00 11.95
N ILE A 118 -3.18 -1.82 10.68
CA ILE A 118 -4.00 -2.21 9.51
C ILE A 118 -3.25 -3.22 8.62
N ALA A 119 -2.43 -4.07 9.24
CA ALA A 119 -1.47 -4.97 8.59
C ALA A 119 -1.94 -5.61 7.28
N GLY A 120 -3.10 -6.26 7.28
CA GLY A 120 -3.59 -6.95 6.09
C GLY A 120 -3.90 -6.02 4.91
N ALA A 121 -4.48 -4.85 5.19
CA ALA A 121 -4.76 -3.85 4.17
C ALA A 121 -3.47 -3.17 3.69
N TYR A 122 -2.61 -2.79 4.64
CA TYR A 122 -1.32 -2.17 4.41
C TYR A 122 -0.46 -2.98 3.44
N PHE A 123 -0.21 -4.26 3.74
CA PHE A 123 0.66 -5.09 2.89
C PHE A 123 0.01 -5.38 1.52
N ALA A 124 -1.32 -5.52 1.46
CA ALA A 124 -2.02 -5.71 0.19
C ALA A 124 -1.89 -4.48 -0.73
N ALA A 125 -2.04 -3.27 -0.18
CA ALA A 125 -1.87 -2.03 -0.92
C ALA A 125 -0.41 -1.80 -1.32
N LYS A 126 0.53 -2.00 -0.38
CA LYS A 126 1.96 -1.90 -0.61
C LYS A 126 2.41 -2.78 -1.77
N LEU A 127 1.94 -4.03 -1.81
CA LEU A 127 2.26 -4.95 -2.90
C LEU A 127 1.78 -4.41 -4.25
N GLY A 128 0.52 -3.99 -4.36
CA GLY A 128 -0.01 -3.46 -5.63
C GLY A 128 0.71 -2.19 -6.10
N VAL A 129 1.15 -1.33 -5.17
CA VAL A 129 1.95 -0.14 -5.47
C VAL A 129 3.36 -0.53 -5.92
N ALA A 130 4.04 -1.42 -5.18
CA ALA A 130 5.40 -1.81 -5.49
C ALA A 130 5.51 -2.50 -6.86
N GLU A 131 4.52 -3.33 -7.22
CA GLU A 131 4.40 -3.93 -8.56
C GLU A 131 4.38 -2.87 -9.66
N TYR A 132 3.57 -1.82 -9.50
CA TYR A 132 3.48 -0.73 -10.47
C TYR A 132 4.80 0.05 -10.59
N LEU A 133 5.46 0.35 -9.46
CA LEU A 133 6.72 1.08 -9.47
C LEU A 133 7.85 0.28 -10.13
N VAL A 134 7.91 -1.03 -9.90
CA VAL A 134 8.84 -1.93 -10.60
C VAL A 134 8.54 -2.01 -12.08
N GLU A 135 7.26 -2.15 -12.47
CA GLU A 135 6.85 -2.18 -13.88
C GLU A 135 7.28 -0.90 -14.61
N LYS A 136 7.11 0.26 -13.97
CA LYS A 136 7.48 1.57 -14.53
C LYS A 136 8.95 1.93 -14.34
N LYS A 137 9.71 1.17 -13.54
CA LYS A 137 11.10 1.43 -13.17
C LYS A 137 11.29 2.85 -12.60
N ILE A 138 10.44 3.21 -11.65
CA ILE A 138 10.46 4.51 -10.98
C ILE A 138 10.38 4.36 -9.47
N GLN A 139 10.90 5.34 -8.76
CA GLN A 139 10.83 5.47 -7.31
C GLN A 139 9.93 6.65 -6.92
N ALA A 140 9.13 6.48 -5.86
CA ALA A 140 8.27 7.53 -5.34
C ALA A 140 7.98 7.33 -3.85
N SER A 141 7.67 8.44 -3.16
CA SER A 141 6.89 8.38 -1.92
C SER A 141 5.42 8.17 -2.27
N VAL A 142 4.72 7.39 -1.46
CA VAL A 142 3.36 6.95 -1.76
C VAL A 142 2.44 7.15 -0.56
N LEU A 143 1.29 7.77 -0.81
CA LEU A 143 0.16 7.83 0.12
C LEU A 143 -1.03 7.09 -0.48
N VAL A 144 -1.52 6.08 0.22
CA VAL A 144 -2.77 5.40 -0.11
C VAL A 144 -3.83 5.81 0.90
N LEU A 145 -4.91 6.42 0.40
CA LEU A 145 -6.09 6.73 1.19
C LEU A 145 -7.20 5.74 0.83
N ARG A 146 -7.80 5.12 1.83
CA ARG A 146 -8.97 4.25 1.68
C ARG A 146 -10.09 4.71 2.60
N GLU A 147 -11.20 5.13 2.01
CA GLU A 147 -12.45 5.34 2.76
C GLU A 147 -13.38 4.13 2.59
N ILE A 148 -13.80 3.57 3.71
CA ILE A 148 -14.77 2.47 3.79
C ILE A 148 -16.14 3.10 4.06
N ARG A 149 -16.98 3.19 3.03
CA ARG A 149 -18.31 3.79 3.17
C ARG A 149 -19.31 2.85 3.86
N PRO A 150 -20.38 3.38 4.48
CA PRO A 150 -21.39 2.58 5.18
C PRO A 150 -22.04 1.49 4.32
N GLU A 151 -22.07 1.65 3.00
CA GLU A 151 -22.66 0.66 2.08
C GLU A 151 -21.79 -0.60 1.92
N TYR A 152 -20.60 -0.65 2.55
CA TYR A 152 -19.76 -1.83 2.56
C TYR A 152 -20.35 -2.93 3.46
N ALA A 153 -21.30 -3.69 2.91
CA ALA A 153 -22.09 -4.65 3.66
C ALA A 153 -21.35 -5.96 4.01
N VAL A 154 -20.33 -6.37 3.24
CA VAL A 154 -19.67 -7.68 3.41
C VAL A 154 -18.14 -7.57 3.27
N PRO A 155 -17.36 -7.85 4.33
CA PRO A 155 -15.92 -7.90 4.24
C PRO A 155 -15.45 -9.13 3.45
N VAL A 156 -14.97 -8.93 2.22
CA VAL A 156 -14.53 -10.02 1.33
C VAL A 156 -13.05 -10.41 1.47
N GLY A 157 -12.33 -9.82 2.42
CA GLY A 157 -10.90 -10.06 2.67
C GLY A 157 -9.97 -9.03 2.00
N VAL A 158 -8.67 -9.08 2.33
CA VAL A 158 -7.71 -8.02 1.95
C VAL A 158 -7.26 -8.08 0.48
N TRP A 159 -7.50 -9.20 -0.21
CA TRP A 159 -7.17 -9.33 -1.63
C TRP A 159 -7.88 -8.28 -2.50
N GLN A 160 -9.08 -7.86 -2.12
CA GLN A 160 -9.85 -6.85 -2.85
C GLN A 160 -9.13 -5.49 -2.89
N ILE A 161 -8.36 -5.18 -1.85
CA ILE A 161 -7.57 -3.95 -1.75
C ILE A 161 -6.45 -3.99 -2.78
N ARG A 162 -5.71 -5.11 -2.86
CA ARG A 162 -4.65 -5.28 -3.86
C ARG A 162 -5.19 -5.13 -5.29
N GLU A 163 -6.33 -5.75 -5.59
CA GLU A 163 -6.95 -5.64 -6.92
C GLU A 163 -7.46 -4.21 -7.20
N ALA A 164 -8.03 -3.53 -6.20
CA ALA A 164 -8.46 -2.15 -6.34
C ALA A 164 -7.28 -1.20 -6.60
N ILE A 165 -6.15 -1.40 -5.92
CA ILE A 165 -4.92 -0.63 -6.12
C ILE A 165 -4.34 -0.87 -7.52
N ARG A 166 -4.24 -2.13 -7.96
CA ARG A 166 -3.83 -2.47 -9.33
C ARG A 166 -4.74 -1.84 -10.38
N ALA A 167 -6.06 -1.87 -10.13
CA ALA A 167 -7.04 -1.27 -11.03
C ALA A 167 -7.00 0.27 -11.02
N ALA A 168 -6.63 0.90 -9.91
CA ALA A 168 -6.38 2.34 -9.84
C ALA A 168 -5.16 2.73 -10.70
N LEU A 169 -4.04 2.02 -10.52
CA LEU A 169 -2.75 2.32 -11.14
C LEU A 169 -2.69 2.00 -12.64
N LYS A 170 -3.67 1.26 -13.18
CA LYS A 170 -3.85 1.05 -14.62
C LYS A 170 -4.55 2.20 -15.34
N LYS A 171 -5.18 3.13 -14.60
CA LYS A 171 -5.89 4.27 -15.18
C LYS A 171 -4.92 5.43 -15.42
N GLU A 172 -5.35 6.40 -16.23
CA GLU A 172 -4.64 7.65 -16.39
C GLU A 172 -4.70 8.46 -15.07
N PRO A 173 -3.56 8.91 -14.53
CA PRO A 173 -3.54 9.70 -13.32
C PRO A 173 -3.92 11.16 -13.57
N TYR A 174 -4.41 11.81 -12.53
CA TYR A 174 -4.34 13.27 -12.43
C TYR A 174 -2.90 13.67 -12.11
N ILE A 175 -2.31 14.54 -12.92
CA ILE A 175 -0.97 15.10 -12.68
C ILE A 175 -1.14 16.34 -11.79
N ALA A 176 -0.69 16.23 -10.55
CA ALA A 176 -0.82 17.30 -9.57
C ALA A 176 0.40 18.22 -9.58
N GLU A 177 0.18 19.51 -9.35
CA GLU A 177 1.25 20.51 -9.32
C GLU A 177 2.10 20.44 -8.03
N SER A 178 1.51 19.92 -6.95
CA SER A 178 2.17 19.84 -5.65
C SER A 178 1.57 18.74 -4.76
N PHE A 179 2.20 18.49 -3.62
CA PHE A 179 1.63 17.63 -2.58
C PHE A 179 0.25 18.12 -2.12
N ASP A 180 0.11 19.44 -1.99
CA ASP A 180 -1.12 20.08 -1.53
C ASP A 180 -2.27 19.87 -2.52
N ASP A 181 -1.98 20.07 -3.81
CA ASP A 181 -2.92 19.84 -4.90
C ASP A 181 -3.31 18.36 -5.01
N GLY A 182 -2.33 17.46 -4.98
CA GLY A 182 -2.57 16.02 -5.07
C GLY A 182 -3.45 15.47 -3.93
N THR A 183 -3.19 15.91 -2.70
CA THR A 183 -4.01 15.52 -1.54
C THR A 183 -5.39 16.18 -1.54
N ASN A 184 -5.51 17.40 -2.08
CA ASN A 184 -6.80 18.06 -2.27
C ASN A 184 -7.65 17.32 -3.32
N PHE A 185 -7.06 16.98 -4.47
CA PHE A 185 -7.72 16.20 -5.51
C PHE A 185 -8.16 14.83 -4.99
N ALA A 186 -7.27 14.12 -4.27
CA ALA A 186 -7.54 12.80 -3.73
C ALA A 186 -8.70 12.76 -2.73
N SER A 187 -8.85 13.80 -1.90
CA SER A 187 -9.88 13.89 -0.85
C SER A 187 -11.19 14.51 -1.34
N LYS A 188 -11.21 15.24 -2.45
CA LYS A 188 -12.42 15.89 -3.00
C LYS A 188 -13.58 14.92 -3.25
N ARG A 189 -13.27 13.66 -3.55
CA ARG A 189 -14.25 12.59 -3.79
C ARG A 189 -14.67 11.84 -2.52
N MET A 190 -13.96 12.04 -1.42
CA MET A 190 -14.14 11.37 -0.15
C MET A 190 -15.04 12.20 0.77
N SER A 191 -15.72 11.57 1.74
CA SER A 191 -16.43 12.33 2.78
C SER A 191 -15.47 12.87 3.83
N VAL A 192 -14.32 12.20 4.01
CA VAL A 192 -13.27 12.60 4.95
C VAL A 192 -12.46 13.76 4.38
N SER A 193 -12.35 14.84 5.14
CA SER A 193 -11.64 16.05 4.68
C SER A 193 -10.13 15.81 4.55
N LYS A 194 -9.49 16.60 3.68
CA LYS A 194 -8.02 16.66 3.59
C LYS A 194 -7.35 16.88 4.94
N SER A 195 -7.88 17.81 5.74
CA SER A 195 -7.33 18.13 7.07
C SER A 195 -7.37 16.92 8.00
N GLU A 196 -8.44 16.13 7.98
CA GLU A 196 -8.55 14.94 8.81
C GLU A 196 -7.52 13.89 8.42
N TRP A 197 -7.43 13.55 7.14
CA TRP A 197 -6.40 12.65 6.62
C TRP A 197 -4.98 13.09 7.02
N LEU A 198 -4.64 14.35 6.76
CA LEU A 198 -3.30 14.86 7.04
C LEU A 198 -2.99 14.96 8.54
N SER A 199 -4.01 15.14 9.39
CA SER A 199 -3.84 15.16 10.85
C SER A 199 -3.55 13.78 11.45
N LYS A 200 -4.03 12.72 10.79
CA LYS A 200 -3.85 11.33 11.23
C LYS A 200 -2.63 10.65 10.61
N GLY A 201 -2.15 11.18 9.49
CA GLY A 201 -0.97 10.68 8.80
C GLY A 201 0.38 11.02 9.41
N ARG A 202 1.40 10.24 9.01
CA ARG A 202 2.83 10.46 9.30
C ARG A 202 3.63 10.91 8.08
N LEU A 203 3.17 10.68 6.85
CA LEU A 203 3.94 10.95 5.64
C LEU A 203 4.46 12.39 5.59
N LEU A 204 3.63 13.38 5.91
CA LEU A 204 4.04 14.79 5.93
C LEU A 204 5.21 15.06 6.89
N LYS A 205 5.23 14.40 8.05
CA LYS A 205 6.33 14.52 9.01
C LYS A 205 7.59 13.85 8.47
N MET A 206 7.45 12.68 7.84
CA MET A 206 8.56 11.92 7.26
C MET A 206 9.19 12.65 6.07
N LEU A 207 8.39 13.27 5.20
CA LEU A 207 8.85 14.10 4.09
C LEU A 207 9.65 15.32 4.58
N LYS A 208 9.18 15.98 5.66
CA LYS A 208 9.88 17.14 6.24
C LYS A 208 11.17 16.76 6.97
N GLN A 209 11.16 15.63 7.69
CA GLN A 209 12.31 15.20 8.48
C GLN A 209 13.50 14.77 7.60
N LYS A 210 13.26 14.32 6.38
CA LYS A 210 14.30 13.90 5.42
C LYS A 210 14.68 14.96 4.38
N SER A 211 14.02 16.13 4.40
CA SER A 211 14.32 17.25 3.49
C SER A 211 15.50 18.11 3.96
N ILE A 212 16.10 17.84 5.12
CA ILE A 212 17.46 18.30 5.38
C ILE A 212 18.31 17.29 4.62
N SER A 213 19.00 17.70 3.55
CA SER A 213 20.26 17.09 3.09
C SER A 213 20.62 15.85 3.91
N ASP A 214 20.32 14.65 3.41
CA ASP A 214 20.50 13.32 4.05
C ASP A 214 22.00 13.08 4.35
N PHE A 215 22.51 13.96 5.23
CA PHE A 215 23.82 14.24 5.78
C PHE A 215 24.98 14.45 4.77
N PHE A 216 25.20 15.70 4.37
CA PHE A 216 26.56 16.24 4.46
C PHE A 216 27.03 16.23 5.92
#